data_AF-G9NKM5-F1
#
_entry.id   AF-G9NKM5-F1
#
_cell.length_a   1.000
_cell.length_b   1.000
_cell.length_c   1.000
_cell.angle_alpha   90.00
_cell.angle_beta   90.00
_cell.angle_gamma   90.00
#
_symmetry.space_group_name_H-M   'P 1'
#
loop_
_entity.id
_entity.type
_entity.pdbx_description
1 polymer ?
#
loop_
_entity_poly.entity_id
_entity_poly.type
_entity_poly.pdbx_seq_one_letter_code
_entity_poly.pdbx_strand_id
1 'polypeptide(L)'
;MDHPPDPPIKDDLKPGLPYVPGAVLKIQQCMPHPPFGFMYRDMTSRVERMFPWKQFDTASRFCLQYPPLQGKPIANPETRTIVIDSQIRCGDGRGAQVVKCHFEDGETPLVAKIYDPLYYLWDMDDITYNADLEFTNEAAAFVTLQDMDKEHTVGYPRVREALKGSIPRYYGSYTWESQLLDGQRRDVRLILMEYFAFPSMRSIITEGRVESIPAQVRMQLLARAFEIYAWLGFYGVNQHDFAPRNIMVDPDKGRVVLLDFSIAKIRGLYNSKWSAPQGKPPPTNPKHPLHLFKGTWALMDGEGWVPKHLYSAQARYDWFLAQWPDLTMFQPPNWFWYNVHEPSLRKAIEREKAEAKKREDEAEMKEKKRPVQKAKRRRKKRNW
;
A
#
# COMPACT_ATOMS: atom_id res chain seq x y z
N MET A 1 7.96 -33.59 16.44
CA MET A 1 9.07 -34.17 15.66
C MET A 1 9.64 -33.03 14.85
N ASP A 2 10.72 -32.43 15.32
CA ASP A 2 11.40 -31.31 14.65
C ASP A 2 12.45 -31.90 13.72
N HIS A 3 12.05 -32.20 12.49
CA HIS A 3 13.04 -32.33 11.43
C HIS A 3 13.54 -30.92 11.09
N PRO A 4 14.86 -30.70 10.97
CA PRO A 4 15.35 -29.46 10.40
C PRO A 4 14.74 -29.31 9.00
N PRO A 5 14.33 -28.09 8.60
CA PRO A 5 13.80 -27.88 7.26
C PRO A 5 14.86 -28.34 6.25
N ASP A 6 14.43 -29.13 5.27
CA ASP A 6 15.29 -29.51 4.17
C ASP A 6 15.91 -28.25 3.54
N PRO A 7 17.17 -28.28 3.11
CA PRO A 7 17.78 -27.15 2.44
C PRO A 7 16.93 -26.78 1.21
N PRO A 8 16.75 -25.49 0.91
CA PRO A 8 15.94 -25.07 -0.22
C PRO A 8 16.45 -25.71 -1.50
N ILE A 9 15.54 -26.31 -2.27
CA ILE A 9 15.87 -26.97 -3.53
C ILE A 9 16.51 -25.92 -4.46
N LYS A 10 17.69 -26.25 -4.99
CA LYS A 10 18.43 -25.36 -5.88
C LYS A 10 17.73 -25.31 -7.24
N ASP A 11 17.40 -24.11 -7.70
CA ASP A 11 16.83 -23.88 -9.03
C ASP A 11 17.94 -23.59 -10.05
N ASP A 12 18.48 -24.63 -10.68
CA ASP A 12 19.60 -24.53 -11.63
C ASP A 12 19.23 -23.85 -12.97
N LEU A 13 17.93 -23.62 -13.24
CA LEU A 13 17.45 -22.96 -14.46
C LEU A 13 17.21 -21.46 -14.27
N LYS A 14 17.13 -21.00 -13.02
CA LYS A 14 16.83 -19.62 -12.67
C LYS A 14 18.05 -18.72 -12.90
N PRO A 15 17.97 -17.75 -13.82
CA PRO A 15 19.05 -16.79 -14.01
C PRO A 15 19.15 -15.84 -12.80
N GLY A 16 20.27 -15.14 -12.70
CA GLY A 16 20.39 -14.00 -11.78
C GLY A 16 19.38 -12.90 -12.12
N LEU A 17 19.07 -12.07 -11.13
CA LEU A 17 18.06 -11.01 -11.27
C LEU A 17 18.39 -10.05 -12.45
N PRO A 18 17.56 -9.98 -13.51
CA PRO A 18 17.91 -9.25 -14.73
C PRO A 18 17.65 -7.74 -14.62
N TYR A 19 16.99 -7.30 -13.53
CA TYR A 19 16.53 -5.93 -13.34
C TYR A 19 17.63 -5.04 -12.77
N VAL A 20 18.73 -4.89 -13.50
CA VAL A 20 19.93 -4.13 -13.08
C VAL A 20 20.10 -2.85 -13.92
N PRO A 21 20.81 -1.82 -13.40
CA PRO A 21 21.12 -0.61 -14.17
C PRO A 21 21.76 -0.93 -15.53
N GLY A 22 21.33 -0.24 -16.57
CA GLY A 22 21.77 -0.45 -17.95
C GLY A 22 21.10 -1.61 -18.67
N ALA A 23 20.28 -2.43 -17.99
CA ALA A 23 19.52 -3.47 -18.66
C ALA A 23 18.45 -2.85 -19.59
N VAL A 24 18.28 -3.47 -20.76
CA VAL A 24 17.38 -3.01 -21.81
C VAL A 24 16.25 -4.03 -21.97
N LEU A 25 15.00 -3.59 -21.80
CA LEU A 25 13.83 -4.45 -21.93
C LEU A 25 13.00 -3.99 -23.13
N LYS A 26 12.79 -4.90 -24.09
CA LYS A 26 11.86 -4.70 -25.20
C LYS A 26 10.48 -5.17 -24.76
N ILE A 27 9.56 -4.22 -24.62
CA ILE A 27 8.24 -4.42 -24.03
C ILE A 27 7.16 -4.24 -25.11
N GLN A 28 6.11 -5.05 -25.04
CA GLN A 28 4.96 -4.98 -25.93
C GLN A 28 3.70 -4.68 -25.12
N GLN A 29 2.90 -3.74 -25.59
CA GLN A 29 1.65 -3.37 -24.95
C GLN A 29 0.72 -4.57 -24.86
N CYS A 30 0.08 -4.76 -23.71
CA CYS A 30 -0.90 -5.83 -23.51
C CYS A 30 -2.14 -5.30 -22.81
N MET A 31 -3.30 -5.89 -23.11
CA MET A 31 -4.46 -5.73 -22.24
C MET A 31 -4.32 -6.70 -21.08
N PRO A 32 -4.39 -6.24 -19.82
CA PRO A 32 -4.49 -7.13 -18.69
C PRO A 32 -5.74 -8.00 -18.79
N HIS A 33 -5.66 -9.22 -18.26
CA HIS A 33 -6.86 -10.00 -17.95
C HIS A 33 -7.70 -9.24 -16.90
N PRO A 34 -9.05 -9.34 -16.91
CA PRO A 34 -9.86 -8.82 -15.83
C PRO A 34 -9.36 -9.26 -14.44
N PRO A 35 -9.44 -8.41 -13.41
CA PRO A 35 -8.93 -8.75 -12.08
C PRO A 35 -9.67 -9.95 -11.50
N PHE A 36 -8.95 -10.82 -10.80
CA PHE A 36 -9.47 -12.07 -10.24
C PHE A 36 -9.10 -12.23 -8.75
N GLY A 37 -9.47 -13.35 -8.14
CA GLY A 37 -9.14 -13.69 -6.75
C GLY A 37 -10.27 -13.43 -5.76
N PHE A 38 -9.98 -13.46 -4.45
CA PHE A 38 -11.02 -13.53 -3.41
C PHE A 38 -12.08 -12.42 -3.50
N MET A 39 -11.72 -11.24 -4.00
CA MET A 39 -12.62 -10.09 -4.13
C MET A 39 -13.41 -10.02 -5.43
N TYR A 40 -13.17 -10.97 -6.33
CA TYR A 40 -13.81 -11.05 -7.63
C TYR A 40 -14.53 -12.39 -7.78
N ARG A 41 -15.60 -12.41 -8.56
CA ARG A 41 -16.45 -13.58 -8.82
C ARG A 41 -15.81 -14.53 -9.84
N ASP A 42 -14.75 -14.08 -10.51
CA ASP A 42 -13.97 -14.91 -11.40
C ASP A 42 -13.06 -15.83 -10.57
N MET A 43 -13.54 -17.06 -10.37
CA MET A 43 -12.79 -18.15 -9.74
C MET A 43 -12.35 -19.21 -10.77
N THR A 44 -12.64 -18.98 -12.06
CA THR A 44 -12.44 -20.00 -13.12
C THR A 44 -11.24 -19.70 -14.00
N SER A 45 -10.88 -18.42 -14.18
CA SER A 45 -9.80 -18.04 -15.09
C SER A 45 -8.42 -18.46 -14.56
N ARG A 46 -8.20 -18.42 -13.24
CA ARG A 46 -6.99 -18.95 -12.59
C ARG A 46 -7.36 -19.60 -11.27
N VAL A 47 -6.94 -20.85 -11.08
CA VAL A 47 -7.09 -21.58 -9.82
C VAL A 47 -5.75 -21.56 -9.10
N GLU A 48 -5.73 -21.00 -7.90
CA GLU A 48 -4.57 -21.01 -7.03
C GLU A 48 -4.15 -22.45 -6.73
N ARG A 49 -2.88 -22.77 -6.95
CA ARG A 49 -2.33 -24.08 -6.63
C ARG A 49 -1.93 -24.09 -5.15
N MET A 50 -2.64 -24.90 -4.37
CA MET A 50 -2.19 -25.20 -3.01
C MET A 50 -0.97 -26.12 -3.07
N PHE A 51 0.05 -25.80 -2.29
CA PHE A 51 1.22 -26.67 -2.13
C PHE A 51 2.07 -26.91 -3.40
N PRO A 52 2.38 -25.90 -4.25
CA PRO A 52 3.04 -26.13 -5.53
C PRO A 52 4.44 -26.77 -5.38
N TRP A 53 5.17 -26.47 -4.32
CA TRP A 53 6.47 -27.09 -4.01
C TRP A 53 6.42 -28.60 -3.78
N LYS A 54 5.23 -29.18 -3.56
CA LYS A 54 5.06 -30.65 -3.48
C LYS A 54 4.97 -31.32 -4.85
N GLN A 55 4.61 -30.55 -5.89
CA GLN A 55 4.41 -31.04 -7.25
C GLN A 55 5.55 -30.61 -8.19
N PHE A 56 6.28 -29.55 -7.82
CA PHE A 56 7.32 -28.93 -8.63
C PHE A 56 8.61 -28.80 -7.86
N ASP A 57 9.69 -29.32 -8.43
CA ASP A 57 11.03 -29.24 -7.84
C ASP A 57 11.57 -27.79 -7.83
N THR A 58 11.17 -26.96 -8.80
CA THR A 58 11.73 -25.61 -8.98
C THR A 58 10.70 -24.58 -9.42
N ALA A 59 10.95 -23.32 -9.06
CA ALA A 59 10.14 -22.17 -9.48
C ALA A 59 10.17 -22.00 -11.00
N SER A 60 11.32 -22.22 -11.65
CA SER A 60 11.47 -22.15 -13.10
C SER A 60 10.49 -23.06 -13.85
N ARG A 61 10.41 -24.35 -13.47
CA ARG A 61 9.48 -25.31 -14.08
C ARG A 61 8.03 -24.91 -13.84
N PHE A 62 7.73 -24.45 -12.63
CA PHE A 62 6.40 -23.99 -12.28
C PHE A 62 5.97 -22.78 -13.12
N CYS A 63 6.85 -21.79 -13.29
CA CYS A 63 6.59 -20.59 -14.10
C CYS A 63 6.36 -20.93 -15.58
N LEU A 64 7.08 -21.90 -16.15
CA LEU A 64 6.88 -22.35 -17.53
C LEU A 64 5.52 -23.03 -17.72
N GLN A 65 5.08 -23.83 -16.74
CA GLN A 65 3.80 -24.55 -16.83
C GLN A 65 2.59 -23.65 -16.58
N TYR A 66 2.74 -22.57 -15.82
CA TYR A 66 1.66 -21.66 -15.43
C TYR A 66 1.95 -20.20 -15.81
N PRO A 67 1.98 -19.88 -17.12
CA PRO A 67 2.25 -18.53 -17.59
C PRO A 67 1.17 -17.52 -17.10
N PRO A 68 1.45 -16.20 -17.17
CA PRO A 68 0.45 -15.17 -16.89
C PRO A 68 -0.80 -15.32 -17.75
N LEU A 69 -1.97 -14.98 -17.21
CA LEU A 69 -3.21 -14.99 -17.98
C LEU A 69 -3.12 -14.01 -19.15
N GLN A 70 -3.70 -14.40 -20.28
CA GLN A 70 -3.79 -13.55 -21.45
C GLN A 70 -5.07 -12.70 -21.36
N GLY A 71 -4.93 -11.40 -21.57
CA GLY A 71 -6.08 -10.52 -21.75
C GLY A 71 -6.57 -10.53 -23.20
N LYS A 72 -7.41 -9.55 -23.54
CA LYS A 72 -7.92 -9.40 -24.90
C LYS A 72 -6.79 -9.01 -25.87
N PRO A 73 -6.76 -9.58 -27.09
CA PRO A 73 -5.81 -9.16 -28.10
C PRO A 73 -5.92 -7.65 -28.39
N ILE A 74 -4.79 -6.97 -28.52
CA ILE A 74 -4.72 -5.59 -29.02
C ILE A 74 -4.45 -5.66 -30.52
N ALA A 75 -5.24 -4.93 -31.31
CA ALA A 75 -4.90 -4.72 -32.71
C ALA A 75 -3.68 -3.79 -32.80
N ASN A 76 -2.58 -4.30 -33.36
CA ASN A 76 -1.30 -3.58 -33.48
C ASN A 76 -0.74 -3.08 -32.12
N PRO A 77 -0.33 -4.00 -31.23
CA PRO A 77 0.20 -3.62 -29.93
C PRO A 77 1.48 -2.79 -30.10
N GLU A 78 1.52 -1.64 -29.42
CA GLU A 78 2.70 -0.80 -29.39
C GLU A 78 3.90 -1.58 -28.81
N THR A 79 5.08 -1.41 -29.40
CA THR A 79 6.32 -1.94 -28.86
C THR A 79 7.23 -0.77 -28.48
N ARG A 80 7.79 -0.84 -27.27
CA ARG A 80 8.72 0.16 -26.75
C ARG A 80 9.97 -0.55 -26.21
N THR A 81 11.04 0.20 -26.07
CA THR A 81 12.23 -0.23 -25.35
C THR A 81 12.38 0.65 -24.12
N ILE A 82 12.61 0.05 -22.96
CA ILE A 82 12.97 0.77 -21.74
C ILE A 82 14.38 0.42 -21.30
N VAL A 83 15.07 1.40 -20.74
CA VAL A 83 16.41 1.24 -20.15
C VAL A 83 16.29 1.44 -18.63
N ILE A 84 16.80 0.50 -17.86
CA ILE A 84 16.77 0.57 -16.39
C ILE A 84 17.86 1.53 -15.89
N ASP A 85 17.45 2.57 -15.15
CA ASP A 85 18.37 3.54 -14.56
C ASP A 85 18.91 3.04 -13.22
N SER A 86 17.99 2.59 -12.36
CA SER A 86 18.31 2.19 -10.98
C SER A 86 17.23 1.30 -10.39
N GLN A 87 17.64 0.43 -9.47
CA GLN A 87 16.72 -0.37 -8.68
C GLN A 87 16.05 0.49 -7.59
N ILE A 88 14.73 0.39 -7.45
CA ILE A 88 13.97 1.00 -6.33
C ILE A 88 13.67 -0.07 -5.28
N ARG A 89 13.12 -1.20 -5.71
CA ARG A 89 12.82 -2.37 -4.88
C ARG A 89 13.01 -3.63 -5.70
N CYS A 90 14.21 -4.19 -5.62
CA CYS A 90 14.57 -5.42 -6.33
C CYS A 90 15.14 -6.45 -5.36
N GLY A 91 15.05 -7.72 -5.73
CA GLY A 91 15.65 -8.83 -5.01
C GLY A 91 14.87 -10.11 -5.19
N ASP A 92 15.56 -11.23 -4.99
CA ASP A 92 14.92 -12.53 -4.94
C ASP A 92 14.04 -12.66 -3.69
N GLY A 93 12.87 -13.29 -3.83
CA GLY A 93 11.89 -13.45 -2.76
C GLY A 93 11.14 -12.18 -2.36
N ARG A 94 11.08 -11.15 -3.22
CA ARG A 94 10.51 -9.81 -2.87
C ARG A 94 9.18 -9.44 -3.54
N GLY A 95 8.56 -10.38 -4.25
CA GLY A 95 7.35 -10.11 -5.03
C GLY A 95 7.65 -9.24 -6.25
N ALA A 96 6.74 -8.31 -6.57
CA ALA A 96 6.93 -7.41 -7.71
C ALA A 96 8.19 -6.55 -7.56
N GLN A 97 9.00 -6.53 -8.63
CA GLN A 97 10.23 -5.79 -8.74
C GLN A 97 9.94 -4.36 -9.19
N VAL A 98 10.61 -3.36 -8.63
CA VAL A 98 10.37 -1.95 -8.94
C VAL A 98 11.67 -1.28 -9.33
N VAL A 99 11.70 -0.70 -10.53
CA VAL A 99 12.87 0.00 -11.07
C VAL A 99 12.49 1.38 -11.58
N LYS A 100 13.45 2.30 -11.51
CA LYS A 100 13.41 3.54 -12.27
C LYS A 100 13.94 3.25 -13.68
N CYS A 101 13.26 3.76 -14.69
CA CYS A 101 13.65 3.58 -16.08
C CYS A 101 13.27 4.80 -16.93
N HIS A 102 13.68 4.80 -18.19
CA HIS A 102 13.18 5.73 -19.20
C HIS A 102 12.96 4.95 -20.50
N PHE A 103 12.24 5.55 -21.45
CA PHE A 103 12.15 4.98 -22.80
C PHE A 103 13.46 5.23 -23.55
N GLU A 104 13.90 4.30 -24.38
CA GLU A 104 15.13 4.47 -25.17
C GLU A 104 15.08 5.72 -26.09
N ASP A 105 13.87 6.13 -26.51
CA ASP A 105 13.62 7.31 -27.34
C ASP A 105 13.32 8.60 -26.55
N GLY A 106 13.42 8.60 -25.21
CA GLY A 106 13.14 9.79 -24.41
C GLY A 106 13.66 9.78 -22.98
N GLU A 107 14.01 10.95 -22.46
CA GLU A 107 14.65 11.08 -21.13
C GLU A 107 13.65 11.16 -19.95
N THR A 108 12.34 11.04 -20.21
CA THR A 108 11.35 11.18 -19.12
C THR A 108 11.46 10.00 -18.16
N PRO A 109 11.75 10.23 -16.87
CA PRO A 109 11.86 9.15 -15.90
C PRO A 109 10.49 8.54 -15.61
N LEU A 110 10.49 7.22 -15.52
CA LEU A 110 9.34 6.35 -15.28
C LEU A 110 9.68 5.37 -14.16
N VAL A 111 8.64 4.73 -13.63
CA VAL A 111 8.76 3.55 -12.79
C VAL A 111 8.17 2.37 -13.55
N ALA A 112 8.94 1.31 -13.67
CA ALA A 112 8.43 0.00 -14.07
C ALA A 112 8.23 -0.86 -12.82
N LYS A 113 7.00 -1.33 -12.62
CA LYS A 113 6.68 -2.37 -11.63
C LYS A 113 6.45 -3.68 -12.39
N ILE A 114 7.33 -4.65 -12.14
CA ILE A 114 7.52 -5.88 -12.92
C ILE A 114 7.09 -7.07 -12.07
N TYR A 115 6.14 -7.84 -12.57
CA TYR A 115 5.53 -9.00 -11.91
C TYR A 115 6.13 -10.27 -12.48
N ASP A 116 7.40 -10.54 -12.13
CA ASP A 116 8.11 -11.76 -12.55
C ASP A 116 8.03 -12.80 -11.44
N PRO A 117 7.13 -13.80 -11.56
CA PRO A 117 6.92 -14.80 -10.51
C PRO A 117 8.20 -15.57 -10.17
N LEU A 118 9.16 -15.66 -11.10
CA LEU A 118 10.41 -16.36 -10.86
C LEU A 118 11.22 -15.78 -9.68
N TYR A 119 11.03 -14.50 -9.36
CA TYR A 119 11.70 -13.80 -8.25
C TYR A 119 10.77 -13.51 -7.07
N TYR A 120 9.58 -14.11 -7.04
CA TYR A 120 8.74 -14.16 -5.85
C TYR A 120 9.32 -15.21 -4.89
N LEU A 121 8.89 -15.15 -3.62
CA LEU A 121 9.34 -16.12 -2.63
C LEU A 121 8.77 -17.50 -3.00
N TRP A 122 9.66 -18.42 -3.38
CA TRP A 122 9.29 -19.80 -3.70
C TRP A 122 9.27 -20.64 -2.42
N ASP A 123 8.18 -20.50 -1.67
CA ASP A 123 7.95 -21.24 -0.44
C ASP A 123 6.61 -21.97 -0.48
N MET A 124 5.56 -21.38 0.11
CA MET A 124 4.26 -21.96 0.33
C MET A 124 3.14 -21.45 -0.58
N ASP A 125 3.43 -20.45 -1.40
CA ASP A 125 2.39 -19.78 -2.17
C ASP A 125 2.55 -20.05 -3.68
N ASP A 126 1.43 -19.96 -4.40
CA ASP A 126 1.45 -19.98 -5.86
C ASP A 126 1.99 -18.64 -6.38
N ILE A 127 3.30 -18.59 -6.58
CA ILE A 127 4.02 -17.40 -7.08
C ILE A 127 3.46 -16.87 -8.40
N THR A 128 2.96 -17.76 -9.27
CA THR A 128 2.43 -17.38 -10.58
C THR A 128 1.04 -16.77 -10.45
N TYR A 129 0.21 -17.33 -9.56
CA TYR A 129 -1.08 -16.76 -9.18
C TYR A 129 -0.93 -15.39 -8.54
N ASN A 130 -0.02 -15.25 -7.58
CA ASN A 130 0.21 -13.99 -6.88
C ASN A 130 0.70 -12.88 -7.81
N ALA A 131 1.70 -13.15 -8.65
CA ALA A 131 2.20 -12.15 -9.61
C ALA A 131 1.10 -11.67 -10.57
N ASP A 132 0.28 -12.59 -11.09
CA ASP A 132 -0.79 -12.27 -12.03
C ASP A 132 -1.99 -11.59 -11.35
N LEU A 133 -2.29 -11.96 -10.10
CA LEU A 133 -3.29 -11.32 -9.25
C LEU A 133 -2.92 -9.85 -9.00
N GLU A 134 -1.69 -9.61 -8.57
CA GLU A 134 -1.16 -8.27 -8.28
C GLU A 134 -1.17 -7.40 -9.54
N PHE A 135 -0.68 -7.93 -10.67
CA PHE A 135 -0.67 -7.24 -11.96
C PHE A 135 -2.07 -6.85 -12.41
N THR A 136 -3.01 -7.79 -12.44
CA THR A 136 -4.36 -7.56 -12.99
C THR A 136 -5.16 -6.60 -12.11
N ASN A 137 -5.06 -6.69 -10.78
CA ASN A 137 -5.70 -5.77 -9.85
C ASN A 137 -5.17 -4.34 -10.00
N GLU A 138 -3.84 -4.19 -10.04
CA GLU A 138 -3.21 -2.87 -10.12
C GLU A 138 -3.49 -2.20 -11.47
N ALA A 139 -3.36 -2.95 -12.56
CA ALA A 139 -3.67 -2.43 -13.88
C ALA A 139 -5.15 -2.02 -14.01
N ALA A 140 -6.08 -2.83 -13.46
CA ALA A 140 -7.51 -2.48 -13.43
C ALA A 140 -7.79 -1.22 -12.60
N ALA A 141 -7.10 -1.04 -11.47
CA ALA A 141 -7.23 0.17 -10.66
C ALA A 141 -6.77 1.40 -11.44
N PHE A 142 -5.60 1.35 -12.09
CA PHE A 142 -5.10 2.48 -12.88
C PHE A 142 -5.98 2.80 -14.09
N VAL A 143 -6.46 1.79 -14.83
CA VAL A 143 -7.41 2.00 -15.94
C VAL A 143 -8.68 2.68 -15.44
N THR A 144 -9.22 2.24 -14.30
CA THR A 144 -10.40 2.87 -13.68
C THR A 144 -10.11 4.32 -13.32
N LEU A 145 -8.93 4.62 -12.77
CA LEU A 145 -8.56 5.99 -12.38
C LEU A 145 -8.30 6.90 -13.59
N GLN A 146 -7.84 6.37 -14.72
CA GLN A 146 -7.71 7.14 -15.97
C GLN A 146 -9.07 7.58 -16.54
N ASP A 147 -10.13 6.81 -16.34
CA ASP A 147 -11.48 7.20 -16.76
C ASP A 147 -12.00 8.46 -16.05
N MET A 148 -11.39 8.83 -14.92
CA MET A 148 -11.68 10.07 -14.18
C MET A 148 -11.29 11.33 -14.96
N ASP A 149 -10.32 11.23 -15.87
CA ASP A 149 -9.83 12.36 -16.66
C ASP A 149 -10.61 12.57 -17.97
N LYS A 150 -11.54 11.66 -18.31
CA LYS A 150 -12.39 11.81 -19.50
C LYS A 150 -13.45 12.90 -19.27
N GLU A 151 -13.50 13.86 -20.19
CA GLU A 151 -14.31 15.10 -20.12
C GLU A 151 -15.83 14.88 -20.00
N HIS A 152 -16.31 13.65 -20.26
CA HIS A 152 -17.73 13.29 -20.27
C HIS A 152 -18.15 12.29 -19.19
N THR A 153 -17.31 12.03 -18.19
CA THR A 153 -17.72 11.21 -17.03
C THR A 153 -18.59 12.05 -16.11
N VAL A 154 -19.87 12.19 -16.48
CA VAL A 154 -20.90 12.91 -15.71
C VAL A 154 -20.91 12.39 -14.28
N GLY A 155 -20.61 13.28 -13.30
CA GLY A 155 -20.90 13.01 -11.89
C GLY A 155 -19.81 13.34 -10.87
N TYR A 156 -18.56 13.63 -11.27
CA TYR A 156 -17.46 13.70 -10.29
C TYR A 156 -16.37 14.80 -10.44
N PRO A 157 -16.65 16.06 -10.87
CA PRO A 157 -15.64 17.14 -10.86
C PRO A 157 -14.89 17.30 -9.53
N ARG A 158 -15.61 17.12 -8.41
CA ARG A 158 -15.05 17.16 -7.05
C ARG A 158 -14.02 16.06 -6.80
N VAL A 159 -14.23 14.85 -7.34
CA VAL A 159 -13.28 13.74 -7.19
C VAL A 159 -12.00 14.04 -7.95
N ARG A 160 -12.13 14.52 -9.19
CA ARG A 160 -10.98 14.88 -10.03
C ARG A 160 -10.13 15.94 -9.36
N GLU A 161 -10.75 17.01 -8.87
CA GLU A 161 -10.03 18.06 -8.16
C GLU A 161 -9.40 17.53 -6.87
N ALA A 162 -10.15 16.73 -6.10
CA ALA A 162 -9.64 16.17 -4.86
C ALA A 162 -8.51 15.14 -5.04
N LEU A 163 -8.37 14.50 -6.20
CA LEU A 163 -7.33 13.50 -6.49
C LEU A 163 -6.24 14.01 -7.43
N LYS A 164 -6.35 15.25 -7.92
CA LYS A 164 -5.40 15.85 -8.86
C LYS A 164 -3.96 15.76 -8.34
N GLY A 165 -3.08 15.20 -9.17
CA GLY A 165 -1.66 15.01 -8.84
C GLY A 165 -1.38 14.09 -7.66
N SER A 166 -2.39 13.39 -7.14
CA SER A 166 -2.31 12.54 -5.95
C SER A 166 -2.24 11.04 -6.27
N ILE A 167 -2.28 10.70 -7.57
CA ILE A 167 -2.17 9.36 -8.14
C ILE A 167 -1.12 9.44 -9.25
N PRO A 168 -0.22 8.44 -9.40
CA PRO A 168 0.73 8.41 -10.50
C PRO A 168 0.02 8.42 -11.85
N ARG A 169 0.55 9.15 -12.83
CA ARG A 169 0.14 8.93 -14.22
C ARG A 169 0.49 7.50 -14.64
N TYR A 170 -0.49 6.80 -15.19
CA TYR A 170 -0.33 5.46 -15.75
C TYR A 170 0.01 5.54 -17.24
N TYR A 171 1.09 4.90 -17.67
CA TYR A 171 1.57 4.88 -19.06
C TYR A 171 1.16 3.61 -19.80
N GLY A 172 0.73 2.57 -19.09
CA GLY A 172 0.18 1.36 -19.69
C GLY A 172 0.64 0.06 -19.04
N SER A 173 0.09 -1.03 -19.56
CA SER A 173 0.48 -2.40 -19.23
C SER A 173 1.22 -3.01 -20.39
N TYR A 174 2.28 -3.74 -20.06
CA TYR A 174 3.16 -4.34 -21.04
C TYR A 174 3.54 -5.76 -20.63
N THR A 175 3.95 -6.53 -21.62
CA THR A 175 4.58 -7.84 -21.48
C THR A 175 5.96 -7.79 -22.10
N TRP A 176 6.90 -8.55 -21.56
CA TRP A 176 8.18 -8.78 -22.21
C TRP A 176 8.58 -10.23 -22.03
N GLU A 177 9.38 -10.72 -22.97
CA GLU A 177 9.85 -12.09 -22.98
C GLU A 177 11.21 -12.18 -22.29
N SER A 178 11.28 -12.97 -21.22
CA SER A 178 12.53 -13.27 -20.53
C SER A 178 12.91 -14.73 -20.71
N GLN A 179 14.20 -15.03 -20.65
CA GLN A 179 14.73 -16.38 -20.83
C GLN A 179 15.20 -16.98 -19.51
N LEU A 180 15.12 -18.30 -19.40
CA LEU A 180 15.80 -19.11 -18.40
C LEU A 180 17.23 -19.46 -18.87
N LEU A 181 18.03 -20.07 -18.00
CA LEU A 181 19.41 -20.44 -18.33
C LEU A 181 19.53 -21.51 -19.43
N ASP A 182 18.47 -22.30 -19.66
CA ASP A 182 18.39 -23.28 -20.76
C ASP A 182 17.81 -22.69 -22.06
N GLY A 183 17.53 -21.39 -22.10
CA GLY A 183 16.99 -20.69 -23.25
C GLY A 183 15.47 -20.76 -23.41
N GLN A 184 14.76 -21.49 -22.55
CA GLN A 184 13.29 -21.46 -22.57
C GLN A 184 12.77 -20.06 -22.21
N ARG A 185 11.68 -19.67 -22.86
CA ARG A 185 11.10 -18.32 -22.79
C ARG A 185 9.90 -18.29 -21.85
N ARG A 186 9.73 -17.19 -21.14
CA ARG A 186 8.55 -16.91 -20.31
C ARG A 186 8.11 -15.47 -20.48
N ASP A 187 6.81 -15.25 -20.43
CA ASP A 187 6.21 -13.92 -20.43
C ASP A 187 6.27 -13.31 -19.02
N VAL A 188 6.66 -12.05 -18.93
CA VAL A 188 6.69 -11.27 -17.70
C VAL A 188 5.86 -10.01 -17.88
N ARG A 189 4.91 -9.78 -16.97
CA ARG A 189 4.03 -8.61 -17.00
C ARG A 189 4.66 -7.43 -16.28
N LEU A 190 4.40 -6.22 -16.75
CA LEU A 190 4.78 -5.00 -16.05
C LEU A 190 3.79 -3.86 -16.33
N ILE A 191 3.80 -2.87 -15.44
CA ILE A 191 3.14 -1.59 -15.64
C ILE A 191 4.16 -0.46 -15.64
N LEU A 192 3.90 0.57 -16.44
CA LEU A 192 4.67 1.81 -16.43
C LEU A 192 3.86 2.93 -15.78
N MET A 193 4.50 3.66 -14.86
CA MET A 193 3.88 4.79 -14.14
C MET A 193 4.86 5.96 -13.95
N GLU A 194 4.32 7.11 -13.59
CA GLU A 194 5.09 8.33 -13.29
C GLU A 194 6.12 8.09 -12.17
N TYR A 195 7.35 8.56 -12.41
CA TYR A 195 8.37 8.62 -11.39
C TYR A 195 8.24 9.91 -10.56
N PHE A 196 8.42 9.76 -9.25
CA PHE A 196 8.50 10.88 -8.30
C PHE A 196 9.86 10.90 -7.64
N ALA A 197 10.51 12.07 -7.65
CA ALA A 197 11.84 12.28 -7.07
C ALA A 197 11.82 12.58 -5.55
N PHE A 198 10.64 12.60 -4.92
CA PHE A 198 10.48 12.80 -3.48
C PHE A 198 10.31 11.46 -2.75
N PRO A 199 10.65 11.35 -1.45
CA PRO A 199 10.65 10.07 -0.75
C PRO A 199 9.24 9.58 -0.36
N SER A 200 9.16 8.29 -0.01
CA SER A 200 8.02 7.76 0.74
C SER A 200 8.07 8.21 2.20
N MET A 201 6.91 8.25 2.84
CA MET A 201 6.78 8.50 4.28
C MET A 201 7.63 7.50 5.07
N ARG A 202 7.66 6.22 4.67
CA ARG A 202 8.53 5.20 5.27
C ARG A 202 10.01 5.55 5.15
N SER A 203 10.49 5.97 3.97
CA SER A 203 11.89 6.33 3.76
C SER A 203 12.32 7.47 4.72
N ILE A 204 11.50 8.51 4.85
CA ILE A 204 11.75 9.61 5.79
C ILE A 204 11.84 9.09 7.24
N ILE A 205 10.93 8.18 7.64
CA ILE A 205 10.91 7.55 8.96
C ILE A 205 12.20 6.74 9.20
N THR A 206 12.52 5.82 8.29
CA THR A 206 13.65 4.92 8.44
C THR A 206 15.00 5.62 8.40
N GLU A 207 15.09 6.75 7.69
CA GLU A 207 16.30 7.58 7.61
C GLU A 207 16.41 8.58 8.78
N GLY A 208 15.46 8.59 9.71
CA GLY A 208 15.48 9.49 10.86
C GLY A 208 15.26 10.97 10.51
N ARG A 209 14.70 11.26 9.33
CA ARG A 209 14.49 12.63 8.82
C ARG A 209 13.16 13.25 9.25
N VAL A 210 12.35 12.56 10.04
CA VAL A 210 11.01 13.02 10.45
C VAL A 210 11.04 14.38 11.15
N GLU A 211 12.00 14.59 12.05
CA GLU A 211 12.12 15.84 12.81
C GLU A 211 12.64 17.02 11.99
N SER A 212 13.14 16.78 10.76
CA SER A 212 13.45 17.86 9.82
C SER A 212 12.18 18.50 9.22
N ILE A 213 11.03 17.84 9.36
CA ILE A 213 9.74 18.33 8.85
C ILE A 213 8.91 18.83 10.04
N PRO A 214 8.45 20.11 10.01
CA PRO A 214 7.61 20.65 11.08
C PRO A 214 6.41 19.77 11.35
N ALA A 215 6.09 19.54 12.63
CA ALA A 215 4.98 18.69 13.05
C ALA A 215 3.65 19.07 12.37
N GLN A 216 3.39 20.36 12.21
CA GLN A 216 2.19 20.85 11.52
C GLN A 216 2.12 20.38 10.06
N VAL A 217 3.24 20.46 9.33
CA VAL A 217 3.34 20.00 7.93
C VAL A 217 3.16 18.49 7.85
N ARG A 218 3.78 17.72 8.75
CA ARG A 218 3.59 16.26 8.82
C ARG A 218 2.11 15.87 9.00
N MET A 219 1.41 16.59 9.87
CA MET A 219 -0.02 16.33 10.12
C MET A 219 -0.90 16.78 8.95
N GLN A 220 -0.55 17.85 8.23
CA GLN A 220 -1.25 18.26 7.01
C GLN A 220 -1.08 17.22 5.89
N LEU A 221 0.13 16.71 5.67
CA LEU A 221 0.39 15.64 4.70
C LEU A 221 -0.39 14.36 5.06
N LEU A 222 -0.44 14.00 6.35
CA LEU A 222 -1.22 12.85 6.80
C LEU A 222 -2.73 13.03 6.60
N ALA A 223 -3.26 14.21 6.94
CA ALA A 223 -4.66 14.56 6.67
C ALA A 223 -4.97 14.44 5.17
N ARG A 224 -4.09 14.96 4.31
CA ARG A 224 -4.22 14.86 2.87
C ARG A 224 -4.21 13.42 2.37
N ALA A 225 -3.34 12.56 2.92
CA ALA A 225 -3.33 11.13 2.59
C ALA A 225 -4.67 10.45 2.92
N PHE A 226 -5.27 10.77 4.08
CA PHE A 226 -6.59 10.26 4.46
C PHE A 226 -7.70 10.73 3.52
N GLU A 227 -7.67 11.99 3.08
CA GLU A 227 -8.62 12.52 2.11
C GLU A 227 -8.52 11.79 0.77
N ILE A 228 -7.31 11.64 0.24
CA ILE A 228 -7.07 10.93 -1.03
C ILE A 228 -7.65 9.51 -0.93
N TYR A 229 -7.39 8.79 0.16
CA TYR A 229 -7.93 7.45 0.38
C TYR A 229 -9.47 7.44 0.43
N ALA A 230 -10.08 8.42 1.09
CA ALA A 230 -11.53 8.56 1.16
C ALA A 230 -12.16 8.82 -0.23
N TRP A 231 -11.54 9.70 -1.02
CA TRP A 231 -11.96 10.04 -2.37
C TRP A 231 -11.78 8.89 -3.36
N LEU A 232 -10.70 8.13 -3.26
CA LEU A 232 -10.52 6.89 -4.03
C LEU A 232 -11.67 5.91 -3.76
N GLY A 233 -11.95 5.64 -2.49
CA GLY A 233 -13.03 4.73 -2.09
C GLY A 233 -14.41 5.23 -2.56
N PHE A 234 -14.61 6.55 -2.56
CA PHE A 234 -15.81 7.19 -3.08
C PHE A 234 -15.96 7.03 -4.60
N TYR A 235 -14.87 7.19 -5.35
CA TYR A 235 -14.83 6.96 -6.79
C TYR A 235 -15.13 5.50 -7.13
N GLY A 236 -14.67 4.58 -6.29
CA GLY A 236 -14.88 3.14 -6.46
C GLY A 236 -13.57 2.36 -6.57
N VAL A 237 -12.46 2.92 -6.11
CA VAL A 237 -11.18 2.22 -6.00
C VAL A 237 -10.78 2.19 -4.54
N ASN A 238 -10.67 1.01 -3.95
CA ASN A 238 -10.19 0.85 -2.59
C ASN A 238 -8.80 0.21 -2.64
N GLN A 239 -7.77 0.99 -2.31
CA GLN A 239 -6.37 0.57 -2.46
C GLN A 239 -5.98 -0.56 -1.48
N HIS A 240 -6.65 -0.66 -0.33
CA HIS A 240 -6.53 -1.76 0.63
C HIS A 240 -5.18 -1.96 1.36
N ASP A 241 -4.16 -1.16 1.08
CA ASP A 241 -2.84 -1.17 1.71
C ASP A 241 -2.35 0.24 2.08
N PHE A 242 -3.15 0.95 2.90
CA PHE A 242 -2.80 2.28 3.40
C PHE A 242 -1.65 2.19 4.41
N ALA A 243 -0.42 2.36 3.93
CA ALA A 243 0.79 2.23 4.74
C ALA A 243 1.83 3.28 4.33
N PRO A 244 2.72 3.74 5.24
CA PRO A 244 3.76 4.73 4.96
C PRO A 244 4.67 4.41 3.76
N ARG A 245 4.84 3.12 3.43
CA ARG A 245 5.62 2.69 2.25
C ARG A 245 4.95 3.04 0.91
N ASN A 246 3.62 3.18 0.91
CA ASN A 246 2.79 3.47 -0.26
C ASN A 246 2.33 4.93 -0.29
N ILE A 247 2.83 5.78 0.61
CA ILE A 247 2.50 7.21 0.69
C ILE A 247 3.77 7.99 0.37
N MET A 248 3.86 8.58 -0.81
CA MET A 248 4.92 9.51 -1.15
C MET A 248 4.54 10.93 -0.72
N VAL A 249 5.49 11.67 -0.17
CA VAL A 249 5.25 13.02 0.37
C VAL A 249 6.32 14.00 -0.11
N ASP A 250 5.87 15.17 -0.55
CA ASP A 250 6.70 16.32 -0.86
C ASP A 250 6.35 17.42 0.17
N PRO A 251 7.10 17.53 1.27
CA PRO A 251 6.81 18.49 2.33
C PRO A 251 6.86 19.95 1.86
N ASP A 252 7.70 20.26 0.88
CA ASP A 252 7.89 21.62 0.37
C ASP A 252 6.69 22.09 -0.43
N LYS A 253 6.04 21.15 -1.15
CA LYS A 253 4.85 21.44 -1.98
C LYS A 253 3.53 21.02 -1.34
N GLY A 254 3.57 20.40 -0.16
CA GLY A 254 2.40 19.79 0.47
C GLY A 254 1.75 18.67 -0.36
N ARG A 255 2.52 18.04 -1.26
CA ARG A 255 1.99 17.02 -2.20
C ARG A 255 2.03 15.64 -1.54
N VAL A 256 0.97 14.87 -1.78
CA VAL A 256 0.87 13.47 -1.36
C VAL A 256 0.46 12.63 -2.55
N VAL A 257 1.13 11.49 -2.75
CA VAL A 257 0.79 10.52 -3.78
C VAL A 257 0.59 9.16 -3.14
N LEU A 258 -0.53 8.50 -3.44
CA LEU A 258 -0.77 7.11 -3.05
C LEU A 258 -0.30 6.16 -4.16
N LEU A 259 0.44 5.14 -3.76
CA LEU A 259 0.99 4.10 -4.63
C LEU A 259 0.38 2.72 -4.32
N ASP A 260 0.79 1.76 -5.15
CA ASP A 260 0.61 0.32 -4.97
C ASP A 260 -0.86 -0.09 -4.88
N PHE A 261 -1.43 -0.44 -6.03
CA PHE A 261 -2.80 -0.93 -6.14
C PHE A 261 -2.87 -2.46 -6.38
N SER A 262 -1.80 -3.20 -6.06
CA SER A 262 -1.71 -4.66 -6.29
C SER A 262 -2.81 -5.47 -5.58
N ILE A 263 -3.33 -4.97 -4.46
CA ILE A 263 -4.46 -5.61 -3.74
C ILE A 263 -5.74 -4.76 -3.78
N ALA A 264 -5.81 -3.82 -4.72
CA ALA A 264 -6.93 -2.92 -4.82
C ALA A 264 -8.23 -3.65 -5.20
N LYS A 265 -9.34 -3.07 -4.74
CA LYS A 265 -10.69 -3.51 -5.07
C LYS A 265 -11.36 -2.43 -5.89
N ILE A 266 -11.92 -2.83 -7.02
CA ILE A 266 -12.62 -1.92 -7.92
C ILE A 266 -14.12 -2.19 -7.85
N ARG A 267 -14.92 -1.16 -7.55
CA ARG A 267 -16.38 -1.22 -7.55
C ARG A 267 -16.90 -1.05 -8.97
N GLY A 268 -17.95 -1.80 -9.31
CA GLY A 268 -18.64 -1.63 -10.59
C GLY A 268 -18.06 -2.42 -11.76
N LEU A 269 -16.92 -3.12 -11.58
CA LEU A 269 -16.54 -4.17 -12.52
C LEU A 269 -17.56 -5.30 -12.48
N TYR A 270 -17.85 -5.89 -13.64
CA TYR A 270 -18.86 -6.94 -13.81
C TYR A 270 -18.63 -8.15 -12.89
N ASN A 271 -17.36 -8.45 -12.59
CA ASN A 271 -16.94 -9.55 -11.73
C ASN A 271 -16.59 -9.11 -10.30
N SER A 272 -16.73 -7.83 -9.93
CA SER A 272 -16.40 -7.41 -8.56
C SER A 272 -17.43 -7.92 -7.55
N LYS A 273 -16.95 -8.46 -6.41
CA LYS A 273 -17.81 -8.72 -5.24
C LYS A 273 -18.10 -7.44 -4.45
N TRP A 274 -17.34 -6.38 -4.68
CA TRP A 274 -17.62 -5.06 -4.12
C TRP A 274 -18.68 -4.36 -4.99
N SER A 275 -19.94 -4.74 -4.80
CA SER A 275 -21.08 -4.12 -5.46
C SER A 275 -21.55 -2.86 -4.72
N ALA A 276 -22.12 -1.91 -5.46
CA ALA A 276 -22.97 -0.90 -4.84
C ALA A 276 -24.14 -1.60 -4.11
N PRO A 277 -24.65 -1.06 -2.99
CA PRO A 277 -25.82 -1.62 -2.35
C PRO A 277 -27.00 -1.59 -3.33
N GLN A 278 -27.61 -2.74 -3.63
CA GLN A 278 -28.78 -2.80 -4.51
C GLN A 278 -29.91 -1.92 -3.94
N GLY A 279 -30.52 -1.11 -4.80
CA GLY A 279 -31.67 -0.27 -4.45
C GLY A 279 -31.36 0.94 -3.55
N LYS A 280 -30.08 1.26 -3.27
CA LYS A 280 -29.72 2.51 -2.57
C LYS A 280 -29.12 3.51 -3.55
N PRO A 281 -29.48 4.80 -3.45
CA PRO A 281 -28.80 5.82 -4.22
C PRO A 281 -27.30 5.81 -3.88
N PRO A 282 -26.43 6.11 -4.86
CA PRO A 282 -25.02 6.29 -4.58
C PRO A 282 -24.84 7.40 -3.54
N PRO A 283 -23.85 7.28 -2.64
CA PRO A 283 -23.56 8.35 -1.72
C PRO A 283 -23.21 9.64 -2.46
N THR A 284 -23.57 10.78 -1.91
CA THR A 284 -23.27 12.11 -2.48
C THR A 284 -21.89 12.63 -2.09
N ASN A 285 -21.29 12.09 -1.02
CA ASN A 285 -19.98 12.48 -0.49
C ASN A 285 -19.11 11.26 -0.16
N PRO A 286 -17.78 11.38 -0.10
CA PRO A 286 -16.89 10.36 0.45
C PRO A 286 -17.17 10.07 1.92
N LYS A 287 -16.76 8.90 2.42
CA LYS A 287 -16.83 8.61 3.86
C LYS A 287 -15.85 9.49 4.62
N HIS A 288 -16.26 9.97 5.79
CA HIS A 288 -15.37 10.75 6.66
C HIS A 288 -14.12 9.94 7.07
N PRO A 289 -12.90 10.52 7.04
CA PRO A 289 -11.66 9.85 7.45
C PRO A 289 -11.73 9.19 8.83
N LEU A 290 -12.25 9.90 9.84
CA LEU A 290 -12.50 9.34 11.18
C LEU A 290 -13.20 7.98 11.15
N HIS A 291 -14.20 7.80 10.28
CA HIS A 291 -14.93 6.54 10.14
C HIS A 291 -14.12 5.50 9.35
N LEU A 292 -13.48 5.89 8.26
CA LEU A 292 -12.64 4.97 7.46
C LEU A 292 -11.51 4.36 8.29
N PHE A 293 -10.86 5.18 9.11
CA PHE A 293 -9.69 4.81 9.90
C PHE A 293 -10.02 4.48 11.36
N LYS A 294 -11.30 4.43 11.72
CA LYS A 294 -11.78 4.04 13.06
C LYS A 294 -11.18 4.86 14.20
N GLY A 295 -10.85 6.14 13.96
CA GLY A 295 -10.15 7.00 14.93
C GLY A 295 -8.71 6.58 15.26
N THR A 296 -8.11 5.76 14.39
CA THR A 296 -6.70 5.34 14.48
C THR A 296 -5.88 6.04 13.40
N TRP A 297 -4.56 6.11 13.59
CA TRP A 297 -3.67 6.61 12.54
C TRP A 297 -3.56 5.66 11.35
N ALA A 298 -3.83 4.37 11.55
CA ALA A 298 -3.73 3.31 10.54
C ALA A 298 -2.38 3.25 9.79
N LEU A 299 -1.33 3.87 10.33
CA LEU A 299 0.03 3.83 9.79
C LEU A 299 0.77 2.63 10.39
N MET A 300 0.53 1.44 9.86
CA MET A 300 1.39 0.29 10.16
C MET A 300 2.85 0.64 9.78
N ASP A 301 3.81 0.45 10.67
CA ASP A 301 5.21 0.89 10.52
C ASP A 301 5.40 2.42 10.41
N GLY A 302 4.45 3.21 10.91
CA GLY A 302 4.46 4.67 10.87
C GLY A 302 5.00 5.36 12.13
N GLU A 303 5.65 4.62 13.02
CA GLU A 303 6.10 5.14 14.30
C GLU A 303 6.99 6.39 14.11
N GLY A 304 6.67 7.44 14.86
CA GLY A 304 7.41 8.71 14.81
C GLY A 304 6.82 9.75 13.86
N TRP A 305 6.03 9.38 12.84
CA TRP A 305 5.41 10.36 11.95
C TRP A 305 4.42 11.28 12.66
N VAL A 306 3.70 10.75 13.66
CA VAL A 306 2.75 11.54 14.44
C VAL A 306 3.46 12.08 15.69
N PRO A 307 3.26 13.37 16.05
CA PRO A 307 3.77 13.91 17.31
C PRO A 307 3.25 13.15 18.53
N LYS A 308 4.13 12.89 19.51
CA LYS A 308 3.81 12.09 20.72
C LYS A 308 2.61 12.61 21.52
N HIS A 309 2.38 13.93 21.54
CA HIS A 309 1.25 14.51 22.26
C HIS A 309 -0.12 14.14 21.63
N LEU A 310 -0.13 13.66 20.38
CA LEU A 310 -1.31 13.14 19.70
C LEU A 310 -1.42 11.61 19.79
N TYR A 311 -0.68 10.94 20.67
CA TYR A 311 -0.77 9.47 20.79
C TYR A 311 -1.98 9.02 21.61
N SER A 312 -2.48 9.85 22.54
CA SER A 312 -3.66 9.51 23.34
C SER A 312 -4.90 9.42 22.48
N ALA A 313 -5.79 8.49 22.81
CA ALA A 313 -7.06 8.30 22.11
C ALA A 313 -7.88 9.60 22.04
N GLN A 314 -7.86 10.40 23.11
CA GLN A 314 -8.56 11.69 23.18
C GLN A 314 -7.95 12.71 22.20
N ALA A 315 -6.62 12.92 22.24
CA ALA A 315 -5.98 13.90 21.37
C ALA A 315 -6.10 13.50 19.88
N ARG A 316 -6.03 12.21 19.57
CA ARG A 316 -6.33 11.71 18.21
C ARG A 316 -7.75 12.05 17.79
N TYR A 317 -8.73 11.74 18.63
CA TYR A 317 -10.13 11.98 18.33
C TYR A 317 -10.41 13.46 18.09
N ASP A 318 -9.93 14.32 19.00
CA ASP A 318 -10.07 15.77 18.89
C ASP A 318 -9.41 16.30 17.62
N TRP A 319 -8.22 15.78 17.27
CA TRP A 319 -7.56 16.13 16.02
C TRP A 319 -8.40 15.76 14.80
N PHE A 320 -8.96 14.55 14.73
CA PHE A 320 -9.82 14.13 13.62
C PHE A 320 -11.06 15.03 13.48
N LEU A 321 -11.69 15.41 14.59
CA LEU A 321 -12.83 16.32 14.56
C LEU A 321 -12.43 17.74 14.12
N ALA A 322 -11.27 18.21 14.57
CA ALA A 322 -10.78 19.54 14.23
C ALA A 322 -10.34 19.66 12.76
N GLN A 323 -9.88 18.57 12.11
CA GLN A 323 -9.46 18.62 10.70
C GLN A 323 -10.62 18.74 9.71
N TRP A 324 -11.76 18.13 10.00
CA TRP A 324 -12.91 18.12 9.10
C TRP A 324 -14.18 18.55 9.85
N PRO A 325 -14.26 19.81 10.31
CA PRO A 325 -15.42 20.31 11.05
C PRO A 325 -16.66 20.41 10.15
N ASP A 326 -16.45 20.53 8.84
CA ASP A 326 -17.50 20.65 7.84
C ASP A 326 -17.91 19.28 7.27
N LEU A 327 -19.07 18.80 7.71
CA LEU A 327 -19.69 17.56 7.23
C LEU A 327 -20.33 17.72 5.83
N THR A 328 -20.20 18.86 5.14
CA THR A 328 -20.68 18.99 3.76
C THR A 328 -19.74 18.29 2.77
N MET A 329 -18.45 18.14 3.10
CA MET A 329 -17.47 17.47 2.24
C MET A 329 -17.51 15.94 2.38
N PHE A 330 -17.88 15.43 3.55
CA PHE A 330 -17.87 14.00 3.86
C PHE A 330 -19.24 13.53 4.34
N GLN A 331 -19.53 12.24 4.19
CA GLN A 331 -20.73 11.67 4.80
C GLN A 331 -20.65 11.83 6.32
N PRO A 332 -21.77 12.16 6.99
CA PRO A 332 -21.82 12.10 8.43
C PRO A 332 -21.53 10.66 8.91
N PRO A 333 -21.06 10.49 10.16
CA PRO A 333 -20.89 9.17 10.73
C PRO A 333 -22.20 8.38 10.66
N ASN A 334 -22.12 7.09 10.34
CA ASN A 334 -23.29 6.23 10.20
C ASN A 334 -23.60 5.46 11.50
N TRP A 335 -24.68 4.67 11.49
CA TRP A 335 -25.07 3.86 12.65
C TRP A 335 -23.92 2.99 13.20
N PHE A 336 -23.10 2.40 12.35
CA PHE A 336 -21.99 1.55 12.78
C PHE A 336 -20.92 2.34 13.55
N TRP A 337 -20.63 3.56 13.12
CA TRP A 337 -19.76 4.46 13.87
C TRP A 337 -20.28 4.70 15.29
N TYR A 338 -21.52 5.19 15.41
CA TYR A 338 -22.10 5.56 16.70
C TYR A 338 -22.28 4.39 17.66
N ASN A 339 -22.53 3.19 17.15
CA ASN A 339 -22.84 2.02 17.99
C ASN A 339 -21.65 1.10 18.24
N VAL A 340 -20.61 1.14 17.40
CA VAL A 340 -19.46 0.22 17.49
C VAL A 340 -18.15 0.96 17.72
N HIS A 341 -17.83 1.92 16.87
CA HIS A 341 -16.51 2.57 16.90
C HIS A 341 -16.40 3.65 17.98
N GLU A 342 -17.36 4.56 18.05
CA GLU A 342 -17.34 5.62 19.04
C GLU A 342 -17.37 5.08 20.48
N PRO A 343 -18.21 4.09 20.85
CA PRO A 343 -18.17 3.51 22.19
C PRO A 343 -16.83 2.85 22.51
N SER A 344 -16.21 2.19 21.51
CA SER A 344 -14.87 1.58 21.68
C SER A 344 -13.80 2.65 21.91
N LEU A 345 -13.87 3.76 21.18
CA LEU A 345 -12.97 4.89 21.34
C LEU A 345 -13.16 5.58 22.70
N ARG A 346 -14.40 5.79 23.13
CA ARG A 346 -14.72 6.34 24.46
C ARG A 346 -14.20 5.44 25.58
N LYS A 347 -14.34 4.11 25.46
CA LYS A 347 -13.73 3.17 26.41
C LYS A 347 -12.20 3.27 26.45
N ALA A 348 -11.55 3.44 25.30
CA ALA A 348 -10.11 3.64 25.24
C ALA A 348 -9.67 4.95 25.93
N ILE A 349 -10.41 6.05 25.68
CA ILE A 349 -10.20 7.34 26.35
C ILE A 349 -10.32 7.21 27.87
N GLU A 350 -11.39 6.59 28.36
CA GLU A 350 -11.60 6.43 29.82
C GLU A 350 -10.54 5.53 30.46
N ARG A 351 -10.10 4.48 29.75
CA ARG A 351 -8.98 3.64 30.22
C ARG A 351 -7.68 4.43 30.34
N GLU A 352 -7.33 5.23 29.32
CA GLU A 352 -6.12 6.06 29.36
C GLU A 352 -6.17 7.08 30.50
N LYS A 353 -7.33 7.72 30.74
CA LYS A 353 -7.53 8.63 31.89
C LYS A 353 -7.33 7.91 33.23
N ALA A 354 -7.88 6.71 33.39
CA ALA A 354 -7.72 5.92 34.60
C ALA A 354 -6.26 5.50 34.83
N GLU A 355 -5.54 5.12 33.77
CA GLU A 355 -4.11 4.79 33.83
C GLU A 355 -3.26 6.02 34.16
N ALA A 356 -3.58 7.19 33.59
CA ALA A 356 -2.90 8.45 33.92
C ALA A 356 -3.07 8.82 35.39
N LYS A 357 -4.31 8.78 35.89
CA LYS A 357 -4.61 9.02 37.32
C LYS A 357 -3.85 8.07 38.24
N LYS A 358 -3.81 6.77 37.91
CA LYS A 358 -3.05 5.78 38.68
C LYS A 358 -1.55 6.13 38.72
N ARG A 359 -0.96 6.58 37.62
CA ARG A 359 0.46 6.99 37.57
C ARG A 359 0.71 8.24 38.41
N GLU A 360 -0.20 9.20 38.42
CA GLU A 360 -0.14 10.40 39.27
C GLU A 360 -0.21 10.01 40.75
N ASP A 361 -1.17 9.18 41.15
CA ASP A 361 -1.32 8.69 42.53
C ASP A 361 -0.05 7.93 42.99
N GLU A 362 0.53 7.08 42.13
CA GLU A 362 1.79 6.38 42.40
C GLU A 362 2.99 7.32 42.52
N ALA A 363 3.06 8.37 41.70
CA ALA A 363 4.12 9.38 41.74
C ALA A 363 4.03 10.20 43.03
N GLU A 364 2.84 10.64 43.42
CA GLU A 364 2.58 11.37 44.66
C GLU A 364 2.93 10.50 45.89
N MET A 365 2.58 9.22 45.87
CA MET A 365 2.94 8.29 46.94
C MET A 365 4.47 8.09 47.04
N LYS A 366 5.17 8.00 45.90
CA LYS A 366 6.64 7.90 45.87
C LYS A 366 7.27 9.18 46.42
N GLU A 367 6.74 10.34 46.07
CA GLU A 367 7.22 11.63 46.57
C GLU A 367 7.03 11.78 48.08
N LYS A 368 5.84 11.43 48.60
CA LYS A 368 5.56 11.39 50.05
C LYS A 368 6.49 10.42 50.81
N LYS A 369 6.95 9.33 50.19
CA LYS A 369 7.89 8.36 50.80
C LYS A 369 9.37 8.79 50.74
N ARG A 370 9.75 9.74 49.86
CA ARG A 370 11.16 10.20 49.70
C ARG A 370 11.78 10.80 50.98
N PRO A 371 11.10 11.67 51.75
CA PRO A 371 11.66 12.23 52.99
C PRO A 371 11.96 11.15 54.04
N VAL A 372 11.05 10.19 54.22
CA VAL A 372 11.18 9.09 55.17
C VAL A 372 12.37 8.19 54.79
N GLN A 373 12.53 7.90 53.51
CA GLN A 373 13.67 7.12 53.01
C GLN A 373 15.01 7.87 53.14
N LYS A 374 15.05 9.19 52.88
CA LYS A 374 16.22 10.04 53.11
C LYS A 374 16.61 10.06 54.59
N ALA A 375 15.65 10.17 55.50
CA ALA A 375 15.88 10.14 56.95
C ALA A 375 16.45 8.79 57.41
N LYS A 376 15.89 7.66 56.92
CA LYS A 376 16.42 6.32 57.20
C LYS A 376 17.86 6.13 56.70
N ARG A 377 18.20 6.65 55.51
CA ARG A 377 19.56 6.61 54.97
C ARG A 377 20.55 7.46 55.77
N ARG A 378 20.14 8.65 56.23
CA ARG A 378 20.98 9.51 57.11
C ARG A 378 21.27 8.85 58.46
N ARG A 379 20.28 8.14 59.05
CA ARG A 379 20.50 7.36 60.29
C ARG A 379 21.49 6.21 60.08
N LYS A 380 21.38 5.44 59.00
CA LYS A 380 22.34 4.35 58.72
C LYS A 380 23.78 4.84 58.53
N LYS A 381 23.99 5.99 57.88
CA LYS A 381 25.32 6.61 57.70
C LYS A 381 25.94 7.18 58.97
N ARG A 382 25.18 7.35 60.07
CA ARG A 382 25.68 7.82 61.37
C ARG A 382 26.12 6.68 62.29
N ASN A 383 25.78 5.44 61.95
CA ASN A 383 26.09 4.24 62.72
C ASN A 383 27.23 3.41 62.10
N TRP A 384 27.91 3.99 61.11
CA TRP A 384 29.20 3.57 60.54
C TRP A 384 30.13 4.76 60.73
#